data_AF-A0AAW2QC11-F1
#
_entry.id   AF-A0AAW2QC11-F1
#
_cell.length_a   1.000
_cell.length_b   1.000
_cell.length_c   1.000
_cell.angle_alpha   90.00
_cell.angle_beta   90.00
_cell.angle_gamma   90.00
#
_symmetry.space_group_name_H-M   'P 1'
#
loop_
_entity.id
_entity.type
_entity.pdbx_description
1 polymer ?
#
loop_
_entity_poly.entity_id
_entity_poly.type
_entity_poly.pdbx_seq_one_letter_code
_entity_poly.pdbx_strand_id
1 'polypeptide(L)'
;MLIYVHPFQNPAGGHTIGTTACQFFRYRLYNFTSTGGADPSINAAFLPTLQSLCPADGDGSRRVGLDNGSENRFDSTFFSNLRDGRGILESDQKLWTDDSTKSFVQRYLGVRDCWG
;
A
#
# COMPACT_ATOMS: atom_id res chain seq x y z
N MET A 1 12.11 6.99 8.69
CA MET A 1 12.04 6.76 7.23
C MET A 1 13.46 6.60 6.72
N LEU A 2 13.94 5.37 6.49
CA LEU A 2 15.19 5.14 5.78
C LEU A 2 14.82 4.44 4.48
N ILE A 3 14.79 5.22 3.40
CA ILE A 3 14.55 4.73 2.04
C ILE A 3 15.92 4.33 1.51
N TYR A 4 16.12 3.03 1.23
CA TYR A 4 17.30 2.58 0.50
C TYR A 4 17.04 2.88 -0.98
N VAL A 5 17.59 3.98 -1.48
CA VAL A 5 17.47 4.40 -2.87
C VAL A 5 18.67 3.82 -3.63
N HIS A 6 18.45 2.84 -4.52
CA HIS A 6 19.46 2.54 -5.53
C HIS A 6 19.51 3.72 -6.52
N PRO A 7 20.69 4.23 -6.86
CA PRO A 7 20.81 5.55 -7.48
C PRO A 7 20.60 5.50 -9.00
N PHE A 8 19.41 5.15 -9.48
CA PHE A 8 18.98 5.43 -10.86
C PHE A 8 17.45 5.60 -10.97
N GLN A 9 17.04 6.88 -11.05
CA GLN A 9 15.90 7.43 -11.80
C GLN A 9 14.42 7.28 -11.30
N ASN A 10 13.81 8.48 -11.12
CA ASN A 10 12.39 8.88 -10.97
C ASN A 10 11.72 8.79 -9.56
N PRO A 11 11.47 9.92 -8.86
CA PRO A 11 11.08 9.94 -7.42
C PRO A 11 9.67 9.48 -7.06
N ALA A 12 8.77 9.25 -8.01
CA ALA A 12 7.36 8.97 -7.71
C ALA A 12 7.01 7.46 -7.67
N GLY A 13 7.88 6.58 -8.16
CA GLY A 13 7.69 5.12 -8.18
C GLY A 13 8.42 4.36 -7.07
N GLY A 14 8.87 5.05 -6.02
CA GLY A 14 9.80 4.52 -5.02
C GLY A 14 9.30 3.38 -4.13
N HIS A 15 8.05 2.91 -4.30
CA HIS A 15 7.45 1.84 -3.49
C HIS A 15 7.24 0.53 -4.27
N THR A 16 7.67 0.46 -5.54
CA THR A 16 7.56 -0.76 -6.34
C THR A 16 8.52 -1.86 -5.85
N ILE A 17 9.64 -1.49 -5.21
CA ILE A 17 10.54 -2.39 -4.50
C ILE A 17 10.84 -1.74 -3.14
N GLY A 18 10.31 -2.32 -2.05
CA GLY A 18 10.48 -1.75 -0.72
C GLY A 18 9.76 -2.55 0.35
N THR A 19 10.27 -2.49 1.59
CA THR A 19 9.59 -3.08 2.74
C THR A 19 9.29 -2.03 3.80
N THR A 20 8.17 -2.22 4.50
CA THR A 20 7.79 -1.44 5.68
C THR A 20 7.75 -2.35 6.91
N ALA A 21 7.99 -1.78 8.09
CA ALA A 21 7.88 -2.53 9.34
C ALA A 21 6.42 -2.51 9.84
N CYS A 22 5.96 -3.62 10.44
CA CYS A 22 4.59 -3.76 10.97
C CYS A 22 4.15 -2.57 11.82
N GLN A 23 5.04 -2.02 12.66
CA GLN A 23 4.73 -0.88 13.52
C GLN A 23 4.17 0.35 12.79
N PHE A 24 4.50 0.54 11.51
CA PHE A 24 4.07 1.71 10.75
C PHE A 24 2.65 1.61 10.19
N PHE A 25 2.05 0.42 10.17
CA PHE A 25 0.71 0.22 9.59
C PHE A 25 -0.21 -0.69 10.41
N ARG A 26 0.29 -1.31 11.49
CA ARG A 26 -0.48 -2.21 12.36
C ARG A 26 -1.73 -1.55 12.94
N TYR A 27 -1.71 -0.25 13.21
CA TYR A 27 -2.90 0.47 13.67
C TYR A 27 -4.08 0.31 12.70
N ARG A 28 -3.82 0.29 11.39
CA ARG A 28 -4.85 0.06 10.35
C ARG A 28 -5.46 -1.33 10.40
N LEU A 29 -4.81 -2.31 11.01
CA LEU A 29 -5.30 -3.70 11.03
C LEU A 29 -6.23 -3.99 12.21
N TYR A 30 -6.16 -3.18 13.28
CA TYR A 30 -6.83 -3.48 14.55
C TYR A 30 -7.48 -2.27 15.23
N ASN A 31 -6.94 -1.06 15.04
CA ASN A 31 -7.37 0.14 15.77
C ASN A 31 -7.29 1.39 14.89
N PHE A 32 -8.02 1.38 13.77
CA PHE A 32 -7.99 2.45 12.78
C PHE A 32 -8.83 3.66 13.22
N THR A 33 -10.02 3.43 13.78
CA THR A 33 -10.91 4.47 14.28
C THR A 33 -10.92 4.50 15.81
N SER A 34 -11.46 5.58 16.39
CA SER A 34 -11.62 5.72 17.85
C SER A 34 -12.49 4.63 18.50
N THR A 35 -13.27 3.90 17.70
CA THR A 35 -14.10 2.77 18.14
C THR A 35 -13.42 1.41 18.00
N GLY A 36 -12.17 1.37 17.52
CA GLY A 36 -11.48 0.15 17.15
C GLY A 36 -11.91 -0.42 15.78
N GLY A 37 -11.19 -1.44 15.32
CA GLY A 37 -11.45 -2.12 14.06
C GLY A 37 -10.39 -1.85 12.98
N ALA A 38 -10.46 -2.63 11.90
CA ALA A 38 -9.58 -2.47 10.75
C ALA A 38 -10.02 -1.30 9.86
N ASP A 39 -9.07 -0.74 9.13
CA ASP A 39 -9.27 0.30 8.13
C ASP A 39 -10.21 -0.21 7.01
N PRO A 40 -11.36 0.44 6.78
CA PRO A 40 -12.34 -0.01 5.80
C PRO A 40 -11.86 0.11 4.34
N SER A 41 -10.77 0.84 4.09
CA SER A 41 -10.12 0.88 2.76
C SER A 41 -9.31 -0.38 2.44
N ILE A 42 -9.04 -1.23 3.44
CA ILE A 42 -8.36 -2.52 3.24
C ILE A 42 -9.38 -3.52 2.70
N ASN A 43 -9.02 -4.19 1.62
CA ASN A 43 -9.80 -5.29 1.08
C ASN A 43 -10.03 -6.37 2.13
N ALA A 44 -11.30 -6.70 2.41
CA ALA A 44 -11.69 -7.64 3.45
C ALA A 44 -11.10 -9.05 3.26
N ALA A 45 -10.90 -9.49 2.01
CA ALA A 45 -10.26 -10.77 1.71
C ALA A 45 -8.74 -10.73 1.90
N PHE A 46 -8.13 -9.54 1.87
CA PHE A 46 -6.70 -9.34 2.07
C PHE A 46 -6.32 -9.07 3.53
N LEU A 47 -7.23 -8.51 4.32
CA LEU A 47 -7.01 -8.22 5.73
C LEU A 47 -6.49 -9.42 6.55
N PRO A 48 -7.03 -10.65 6.44
CA PRO A 48 -6.50 -11.80 7.18
C PRO A 48 -5.04 -12.11 6.84
N THR A 49 -4.64 -11.93 5.58
CA THR A 49 -3.25 -12.08 5.14
C THR A 49 -2.36 -11.06 5.84
N LEU A 50 -2.75 -9.78 5.90
CA LEU A 50 -1.99 -8.76 6.62
C LEU A 50 -1.91 -9.01 8.12
N GLN A 51 -2.99 -9.46 8.75
CA GLN A 51 -3.01 -9.81 10.16
C GLN A 51 -2.11 -11.02 10.47
N SER A 52 -2.03 -11.99 9.56
CA SER A 52 -1.10 -13.12 9.68
C SER A 52 0.37 -12.69 9.59
N LEU A 53 0.67 -11.70 8.75
CA LEU A 53 2.00 -11.13 8.60
C LEU A 53 2.39 -10.22 9.77
N CYS A 54 1.41 -9.52 10.32
CA CYS A 54 1.55 -8.58 11.44
C CYS A 54 0.48 -8.82 12.51
N PRO A 55 0.65 -9.83 13.37
CA PRO A 55 -0.25 -10.08 14.51
C PRO A 55 -0.31 -8.87 15.45
N ALA A 56 -1.42 -8.69 16.17
CA ALA A 56 -1.61 -7.57 17.11
C ALA A 56 -0.46 -7.45 18.12
N ASP A 57 -0.08 -8.57 18.73
CA ASP A 57 1.01 -8.67 19.71
C ASP A 57 2.32 -9.20 19.09
N GLY A 58 2.44 -9.13 17.76
CA GLY A 58 3.63 -9.61 17.05
C GLY A 58 4.81 -8.64 17.09
N ASP A 59 5.95 -9.05 16.54
CA ASP A 59 7.12 -8.19 16.38
C ASP A 59 6.83 -6.98 15.48
N GLY A 60 6.96 -5.76 16.03
CA GLY A 60 6.74 -4.51 15.32
C GLY A 60 7.80 -4.20 14.25
N SER A 61 8.99 -4.79 14.38
CA SER A 61 10.12 -4.58 13.46
C SER A 61 10.08 -5.48 12.22
N ARG A 62 9.24 -6.53 12.24
CA ARG A 62 9.02 -7.44 11.11
C ARG A 62 8.69 -6.67 9.84
N ARG A 63 9.41 -7.00 8.76
CA ARG A 63 9.31 -6.35 7.45
C ARG A 63 8.27 -7.03 6.56
N VAL A 64 7.47 -6.22 5.87
CA VAL A 64 6.46 -6.63 4.87
C VAL A 64 6.71 -5.87 3.58
N GLY A 65 6.66 -6.56 2.44
CA GLY A 65 6.78 -5.95 1.11
C GLY A 65 5.61 -5.02 0.80
N LEU A 66 5.91 -3.88 0.19
CA LEU A 66 4.89 -2.89 -0.20
C LEU A 66 4.10 -3.29 -1.45
N ASP A 67 4.68 -4.12 -2.33
CA ASP A 67 4.04 -4.66 -3.53
C ASP A 67 3.86 -6.18 -3.42
N ASN A 68 2.67 -6.61 -2.98
CA ASN A 68 2.37 -8.03 -2.75
C ASN A 68 2.15 -8.78 -4.06
N GLY A 69 3.02 -9.74 -4.38
CA GLY A 69 3.01 -10.53 -5.63
C GLY A 69 4.01 -10.06 -6.69
N SER A 70 4.72 -8.96 -6.45
CA SER A 70 5.81 -8.49 -7.32
C SER A 70 6.92 -7.78 -6.54
N GLU A 71 7.22 -8.26 -5.33
CA GLU A 71 8.10 -7.60 -4.36
C GLU A 71 9.51 -7.29 -4.87
N ASN A 72 9.94 -7.94 -5.95
CA ASN A 72 11.27 -7.84 -6.56
C ASN A 72 11.26 -7.25 -7.98
N ARG A 73 10.11 -6.78 -8.50
CA ARG A 73 9.99 -6.25 -9.86
C ARG A 73 9.46 -4.84 -9.83
N PHE A 74 10.09 -3.96 -10.60
CA PHE A 74 9.55 -2.64 -10.84
C PHE A 74 8.52 -2.72 -11.96
N ASP A 75 7.24 -2.87 -11.62
CA ASP A 75 6.12 -2.92 -12.56
C ASP A 75 4.89 -2.14 -12.03
N SER A 76 3.75 -2.23 -12.73
CA SER A 76 2.52 -1.53 -12.36
C SER A 76 1.65 -2.29 -11.35
N THR A 77 2.10 -3.42 -10.78
CA THR A 77 1.30 -4.19 -9.83
C THR A 77 1.07 -3.45 -8.53
N PHE A 78 2.01 -2.58 -8.11
CA PHE A 78 1.79 -1.67 -7.00
C PHE A 78 0.46 -0.90 -7.13
N PHE A 79 0.23 -0.27 -8.27
CA PHE A 79 -1.01 0.48 -8.50
C PHE A 79 -2.24 -0.41 -8.64
N SER A 80 -2.09 -1.61 -9.20
CA SER A 80 -3.18 -2.60 -9.24
C SER A 80 -3.58 -3.05 -7.83
N ASN A 81 -2.59 -3.24 -6.96
CA ASN A 81 -2.80 -3.52 -5.54
C ASN A 81 -3.52 -2.35 -4.85
N LEU A 82 -3.16 -1.09 -5.14
CA LEU A 82 -3.90 0.06 -4.61
C LEU A 82 -5.36 0.07 -5.08
N ARG A 83 -5.61 -0.17 -6.38
CA ARG A 83 -6.96 -0.26 -6.93
C ARG A 83 -7.81 -1.31 -6.20
N ASP A 84 -7.20 -2.45 -5.91
CA ASP A 84 -7.90 -3.60 -5.32
C ASP A 84 -7.98 -3.52 -3.79
N GLY A 85 -7.61 -2.39 -3.17
CA GLY A 85 -7.64 -2.19 -1.71
C GLY A 85 -6.54 -2.96 -0.96
N ARG A 86 -5.43 -3.28 -1.63
CA ARG A 86 -4.32 -4.09 -1.11
C ARG A 86 -3.08 -3.25 -0.77
N GLY A 87 -3.21 -1.93 -0.65
CA GLY A 87 -2.13 -1.05 -0.20
C GLY A 87 -1.80 -1.23 1.27
N ILE A 88 -0.52 -1.47 1.57
CA ILE A 88 -0.02 -1.73 2.94
C ILE A 88 -0.05 -0.47 3.80
N LEU A 89 0.45 0.65 3.29
CA LEU A 89 0.47 1.94 3.99
C LEU A 89 -0.82 2.72 3.71
N GLU A 90 -1.32 3.44 4.72
CA GLU A 90 -2.48 4.33 4.53
C GLU A 90 -2.19 5.42 3.49
N SER A 91 -0.99 6.00 3.53
CA SER A 91 -0.53 7.01 2.57
C SER A 91 -0.60 6.52 1.13
N ASP A 92 -0.27 5.25 0.91
CA ASP A 92 -0.22 4.66 -0.43
C ASP A 92 -1.65 4.36 -0.90
N GLN A 93 -2.49 3.80 -0.01
CA GLN A 93 -3.89 3.53 -0.33
C GLN A 93 -4.66 4.82 -0.66
N LYS A 94 -4.31 5.95 -0.04
CA LYS A 94 -4.88 7.26 -0.33
C LYS A 94 -4.62 7.76 -1.75
N LEU A 95 -3.54 7.34 -2.41
CA LEU A 95 -3.27 7.68 -3.81
C LEU A 95 -4.40 7.22 -4.76
N TRP A 96 -5.16 6.19 -4.36
CA TRP A 96 -6.28 5.68 -5.13
C TRP A 96 -7.65 6.14 -4.61
N THR A 97 -7.79 6.35 -3.30
CA THR A 97 -9.09 6.68 -2.69
C THR A 97 -9.38 8.18 -2.59
N ASP A 98 -8.37 9.04 -2.72
CA ASP A 98 -8.55 10.50 -2.72
C ASP A 98 -8.74 11.02 -4.15
N ASP A 99 -9.91 11.60 -4.44
CA ASP A 99 -10.31 12.09 -5.76
C ASP A 99 -9.33 13.12 -6.36
N SER A 100 -8.64 13.90 -5.52
CA SER A 100 -7.65 14.88 -5.98
C SER A 100 -6.36 14.24 -6.49
N THR A 101 -6.01 13.05 -5.96
CA THR A 101 -4.80 12.30 -6.35
C THR A 101 -5.08 11.21 -7.38
N LYS A 102 -6.29 10.65 -7.37
CA LYS A 102 -6.73 9.58 -8.27
C LYS A 102 -6.58 9.95 -9.74
N SER A 103 -6.92 11.18 -10.12
CA SER A 103 -6.79 11.70 -11.48
C SER A 103 -5.33 11.75 -11.97
N PHE A 104 -4.38 12.04 -11.07
CA PHE A 104 -2.95 11.98 -11.38
C PHE A 104 -2.46 10.54 -11.55
N VAL A 105 -2.90 9.62 -10.68
CA VAL A 105 -2.55 8.19 -10.75
C VAL A 105 -3.10 7.55 -12.03
N GLN A 106 -4.36 7.80 -12.40
CA GLN A 106 -4.95 7.31 -13.64
C GLN A 106 -4.18 7.80 -14.87
N ARG A 107 -3.77 9.08 -14.88
CA ARG A 107 -2.93 9.65 -15.93
C ARG A 107 -1.54 9.01 -15.99
N TYR A 108 -0.93 8.70 -14.85
CA TYR A 108 0.38 8.05 -14.77
C TYR A 108 0.33 6.59 -15.26
N LEU A 109 -0.76 5.88 -15.01
CA LEU A 109 -0.98 4.51 -15.44
C LEU A 109 -1.38 4.37 -16.92
N GLY A 110 -1.49 5.48 -17.66
CA GLY A 110 -1.98 5.47 -19.04
C GLY A 110 -3.43 5.01 -19.17
N VAL A 111 -4.18 4.95 -18.06
CA VAL A 111 -5.61 4.63 -18.07
C VAL A 111 -6.31 5.87 -18.58
N ARG A 112 -6.54 5.91 -19.89
CA ARG A 112 -7.56 6.77 -20.46
C ARG A 112 -8.88 6.24 -19.93
N ASP A 113 -9.43 6.92 -18.94
CA ASP A 113 -10.86 6.95 -18.67
C ASP A 113 -11.53 7.53 -19.94
N CYS A 114 -11.63 6.71 -20.98
CA CYS A 114 -12.64 6.86 -22.01
C CYS A 114 -13.93 6.28 -21.44
N TRP A 115 -14.54 7.03 -20.53
CA TRP A 115 -15.98 6.91 -20.29
C TRP A 115 -16.67 7.39 -21.57
N GLY A 116 -17.17 6.42 -22.34
CA GLY A 116 -18.34 6.61 -23.21
C GLY A 116 -19.56 6.08 -22.48
#